data_AF-A0A916I7S9-F1
#
_entry.id   AF-A0A916I7S9-F1
#
_cell.length_a   1.000
_cell.length_b   1.000
_cell.length_c   1.000
_cell.angle_alpha   90.00
_cell.angle_beta   90.00
_cell.angle_gamma   90.00
#
_symmetry.space_group_name_H-M   'P 1'
#
loop_
_entity.id
_entity.type
_entity.pdbx_description
1 polymer ?
#
loop_
_entity_poly.entity_id
_entity_poly.type
_entity_poly.pdbx_seq_one_letter_code
_entity_poly.pdbx_strand_id
1 'polypeptide(L)'
;MIRCPNCNREQPDSILTCDCGFNLQVYAEKREAERRKHNTVTRPYQVLPILFLVLRLIGILSMLGGLIYGLSLYAQEESAWLMAGAFFGGILAGLPYFALSEVLIILLHMSEKQDKMILALEKIEEKG
;
A
#
# COMPACT_ATOMS: atom_id res chain seq x y z
N MET A 1 -9.54 32.32 -0.93
CA MET A 1 -8.48 33.33 -1.13
C MET A 1 -7.25 32.56 -1.58
N ILE A 2 -6.66 32.93 -2.71
CA ILE A 2 -5.50 32.28 -3.32
C ILE A 2 -4.30 33.22 -3.24
N ARG A 3 -3.14 32.69 -2.84
CA ARG A 3 -1.88 33.43 -2.85
C ARG A 3 -1.21 33.29 -4.20
N CYS A 4 -0.84 34.41 -4.79
CA CYS A 4 -0.23 34.46 -6.11
C CYS A 4 1.25 34.03 -6.04
N PRO A 5 1.68 32.96 -6.73
CA PRO A 5 3.03 32.40 -6.54
C PRO A 5 4.15 33.30 -7.06
N ASN A 6 3.85 34.26 -7.94
CA ASN A 6 4.85 35.18 -8.48
C ASN A 6 5.09 36.41 -7.60
N CYS A 7 4.07 36.89 -6.87
CA CYS A 7 4.20 38.13 -6.07
C CYS A 7 3.72 38.01 -4.61
N ASN A 8 3.35 36.80 -4.18
CA ASN A 8 2.89 36.44 -2.84
C ASN A 8 1.71 37.25 -2.26
N ARG A 9 0.99 38.00 -3.10
CA ARG A 9 -0.24 38.71 -2.70
C ARG A 9 -1.44 37.76 -2.62
N GLU A 10 -2.30 38.00 -1.64
CA GLU A 10 -3.59 37.33 -1.50
C GLU A 10 -4.60 37.94 -2.47
N GLN A 11 -5.30 37.09 -3.21
CA GLN A 11 -6.29 37.45 -4.20
C GLN A 11 -7.58 36.62 -3.94
N PRO A 12 -8.78 37.18 -4.17
CA PRO A 12 -10.01 36.41 -4.10
C PRO A 12 -10.06 35.31 -5.18
N ASP A 13 -10.65 34.16 -4.86
CA ASP A 13 -10.65 32.97 -5.73
C ASP A 13 -11.38 33.17 -7.07
N SER A 14 -12.15 34.26 -7.19
CA SER A 14 -12.85 34.66 -8.41
C SER A 14 -11.96 35.34 -9.46
N ILE A 15 -10.70 35.67 -9.13
CA ILE A 15 -9.78 36.37 -10.03
C ILE A 15 -8.93 35.36 -10.82
N LEU A 16 -9.01 35.45 -12.16
CA LEU A 16 -8.30 34.55 -13.08
C LEU A 16 -6.83 34.95 -13.30
N THR A 17 -6.51 36.22 -13.07
CA THR A 17 -5.18 36.79 -13.33
C THR A 17 -4.77 37.70 -12.18
N CYS A 18 -3.65 37.40 -11.56
CA CYS A 18 -3.06 38.20 -10.51
C CYS A 18 -2.56 39.55 -11.07
N ASP A 19 -2.55 40.61 -10.26
CA ASP A 19 -2.10 41.95 -10.67
C ASP A 19 -0.66 41.99 -11.24
N CYS A 20 0.17 40.99 -10.90
CA CYS A 20 1.51 40.85 -11.46
C CYS A 20 1.54 40.18 -12.85
N GLY A 21 0.38 39.99 -13.49
CA GLY A 21 0.23 39.35 -14.80
C GLY A 21 0.25 37.82 -14.77
N PHE A 22 0.32 37.21 -13.59
CA PHE A 22 0.37 35.75 -13.45
C PHE A 22 -1.01 35.12 -13.59
N ASN A 23 -1.14 34.11 -14.47
CA ASN A 23 -2.40 33.40 -14.69
C ASN A 23 -2.68 32.40 -13.56
N LEU A 24 -3.65 32.74 -12.71
CA LEU A 24 -4.05 31.94 -11.54
C LEU A 24 -4.91 30.74 -11.95
N GLN A 25 -5.62 30.82 -13.07
CA GLN A 25 -6.46 29.72 -13.56
C GLN A 25 -5.61 28.51 -13.98
N VAL A 26 -4.52 28.74 -14.73
CA VAL A 26 -3.57 27.68 -15.12
C VAL A 26 -2.91 27.06 -13.90
N TYR A 27 -2.61 27.87 -12.88
CA TYR A 27 -2.03 27.39 -11.64
C TYR A 27 -3.02 26.55 -10.81
N ALA A 28 -4.29 26.97 -10.74
CA ALA A 28 -5.35 26.22 -10.08
C ALA A 28 -5.61 24.87 -10.78
N GLU A 29 -5.70 24.87 -12.12
CA GLU A 29 -5.85 23.65 -12.92
C GLU A 29 -4.66 22.70 -12.73
N LYS A 30 -3.44 23.23 -12.66
CA LYS A 30 -2.24 22.42 -12.44
C LYS A 30 -2.21 21.80 -11.04
N ARG A 31 -2.58 22.55 -10.00
CA ARG A 31 -2.75 22.00 -8.64
C ARG A 31 -3.87 20.95 -8.59
N GLU A 32 -4.99 21.18 -9.25
CA GLU A 32 -6.07 20.19 -9.32
C GLU A 32 -5.63 18.91 -10.04
N ALA A 33 -4.86 19.04 -11.13
CA ALA A 33 -4.31 17.88 -11.85
C ALA A 33 -3.31 17.10 -10.98
N GLU A 34 -2.48 17.78 -10.20
CA GLU A 34 -1.57 17.16 -9.23
C GLU A 34 -2.34 16.47 -8.09
N ARG A 35 -3.37 17.12 -7.52
CA ARG A 35 -4.26 16.49 -6.52
C ARG A 35 -5.00 15.28 -7.06
N ARG A 36 -5.47 15.32 -8.31
CA ARG A 36 -6.13 14.17 -8.96
C ARG A 36 -5.16 13.00 -9.12
N LYS A 37 -3.91 13.25 -9.52
CA LYS A 37 -2.87 12.21 -9.53
C LYS A 37 -2.62 11.64 -8.13
N HIS A 38 -2.58 12.49 -7.11
CA HIS A 38 -2.38 12.08 -5.72
C HIS A 38 -3.52 11.21 -5.16
N ASN A 39 -4.78 11.56 -5.47
CA ASN A 39 -5.96 10.80 -5.05
C ASN A 39 -6.09 9.41 -5.72
N THR A 40 -5.48 9.20 -6.88
CA THR A 40 -5.42 7.86 -7.49
C THR A 40 -4.40 6.95 -6.78
N VAL A 41 -3.38 7.54 -6.15
CA VAL A 41 -2.31 6.81 -5.43
C VAL A 41 -2.73 6.35 -4.03
N THR A 42 -3.80 6.91 -3.44
CA THR A 42 -4.27 6.56 -2.08
C THR A 42 -5.22 5.35 -2.00
N ARG A 43 -5.81 4.90 -3.12
CA ARG A 43 -6.69 3.71 -3.15
C ARG A 43 -6.03 2.33 -2.97
N PRO A 44 -4.76 2.05 -3.34
CA PRO A 44 -4.19 0.71 -3.17
C PRO A 44 -4.07 0.32 -1.69
N TYR A 45 -3.93 1.27 -0.76
CA TYR A 45 -3.74 1.00 0.67
C TYR A 45 -4.92 0.30 1.36
N GLN A 46 -6.14 0.47 0.85
CA GLN A 46 -7.32 -0.19 1.42
C GLN A 46 -7.34 -1.70 1.15
N VAL A 47 -6.66 -2.15 0.08
CA VAL A 47 -6.69 -3.56 -0.34
C VAL A 47 -5.53 -4.36 0.27
N LEU A 48 -4.38 -3.72 0.56
CA LEU A 48 -3.22 -4.38 1.17
C LEU A 48 -3.50 -5.13 2.49
N PRO A 49 -4.24 -4.60 3.48
CA PRO A 49 -4.50 -5.32 4.73
C PRO A 49 -5.40 -6.56 4.52
N ILE A 50 -6.33 -6.50 3.58
CA ILE A 50 -7.18 -7.65 3.21
C ILE A 50 -6.30 -8.72 2.54
N LEU A 51 -5.45 -8.31 1.61
CA LEU A 51 -4.52 -9.21 0.91
C LEU A 51 -3.56 -9.90 1.89
N PHE A 52 -3.07 -9.18 2.90
CA PHE A 52 -2.25 -9.71 3.98
C PHE A 52 -2.97 -10.82 4.76
N LEU A 53 -4.21 -10.58 5.17
CA LEU A 53 -5.03 -11.57 5.89
C LEU A 53 -5.26 -12.83 5.06
N VAL A 54 -5.59 -12.66 3.77
CA VAL A 54 -5.82 -13.76 2.85
C VAL A 54 -4.56 -14.60 2.66
N LEU A 55 -3.41 -13.96 2.43
CA LEU A 55 -2.14 -14.68 2.25
C LEU A 55 -1.76 -15.49 3.49
N ARG A 56 -1.90 -14.91 4.68
CA ARG A 56 -1.63 -15.67 5.93
C ARG A 56 -2.59 -16.83 6.11
N LEU A 57 -3.88 -16.63 5.83
CA LEU A 57 -4.85 -17.71 5.92
C LEU A 57 -4.51 -18.87 4.98
N ILE A 58 -4.13 -18.58 3.74
CA ILE A 58 -3.70 -19.59 2.77
C ILE A 58 -2.44 -20.32 3.27
N GLY A 59 -1.44 -19.58 3.77
CA GLY A 59 -0.24 -20.18 4.34
C GLY A 59 -0.54 -21.14 5.50
N ILE A 60 -1.43 -20.76 6.42
CA ILE A 60 -1.87 -21.61 7.53
C ILE A 60 -2.61 -22.86 7.01
N LEU A 61 -3.53 -22.68 6.06
CA LEU A 61 -4.29 -23.78 5.47
C LEU A 61 -3.39 -24.78 4.75
N SER A 62 -2.35 -24.33 4.06
CA SER A 62 -1.35 -25.22 3.44
C SER A 62 -0.58 -26.04 4.48
N MET A 63 -0.16 -25.42 5.59
CA MET A 63 0.53 -26.13 6.67
C MET A 63 -0.40 -27.15 7.37
N LEU A 64 -1.65 -26.76 7.65
CA LEU A 64 -2.65 -27.65 8.21
C LEU A 64 -2.97 -28.80 7.26
N GLY A 65 -3.08 -28.54 5.95
CA GLY A 65 -3.29 -29.57 4.95
C GLY A 65 -2.16 -30.61 4.94
N GLY A 66 -0.90 -30.17 4.98
CA GLY A 66 0.24 -31.07 5.08
C GLY A 66 0.26 -31.89 6.37
N LEU A 67 -0.12 -31.28 7.51
CA LEU A 67 -0.22 -31.98 8.79
C LEU A 67 -1.32 -33.04 8.78
N ILE A 68 -2.53 -32.69 8.34
CA ILE A 68 -3.67 -33.62 8.27
C ILE A 68 -3.36 -34.76 7.30
N TYR A 69 -2.77 -34.45 6.14
CA TYR A 69 -2.39 -35.47 5.17
C TYR A 69 -1.30 -36.39 5.71
N GLY A 70 -0.29 -35.84 6.40
CA GLY A 70 0.73 -36.63 7.09
C GLY A 70 0.15 -37.56 8.15
N LEU A 71 -0.77 -37.07 8.99
CA LEU A 71 -1.48 -37.89 9.99
C LEU A 71 -2.34 -38.98 9.34
N SER A 72 -2.97 -38.68 8.20
CA SER A 72 -3.78 -39.66 7.47
C SER A 72 -2.93 -40.78 6.89
N LEU A 73 -1.70 -40.48 6.45
CA LEU A 73 -0.73 -41.48 6.01
C LEU A 73 -0.22 -42.32 7.19
N TYR A 74 0.02 -41.68 8.34
CA TYR A 74 0.39 -42.40 9.56
C TYR A 74 -0.68 -43.41 9.99
N ALA A 75 -1.95 -43.01 9.97
CA ALA A 75 -3.07 -43.89 10.32
C ALA A 75 -3.27 -45.07 9.34
N GLN A 76 -2.79 -44.93 8.10
CA GLN A 76 -2.80 -45.99 7.10
C GLN A 76 -1.55 -46.90 7.16
N GLU A 77 -0.67 -46.69 8.14
CA GLU A 77 0.61 -47.42 8.30
C GLU A 77 1.51 -47.32 7.04
N GLU A 78 1.34 -46.24 6.27
CA GLU A 78 2.17 -45.93 5.11
C GLU A 78 3.59 -45.53 5.52
N SER A 79 4.53 -45.57 4.58
CA SER A 79 5.94 -45.34 4.90
C SER A 79 6.21 -43.99 5.57
N ALA A 80 7.12 -43.97 6.56
CA ALA A 80 7.51 -42.76 7.29
C ALA A 80 8.04 -41.64 6.37
N TRP A 81 8.60 -42.01 5.21
CA TRP A 81 9.06 -41.06 4.19
C TRP A 81 7.91 -40.30 3.53
N LEU A 82 6.79 -40.97 3.24
CA LEU A 82 5.60 -40.33 2.68
C LEU A 82 4.96 -39.37 3.69
N MET A 83 4.89 -39.79 4.96
CA MET A 83 4.42 -38.94 6.06
C MET A 83 5.28 -37.67 6.20
N ALA A 84 6.61 -37.83 6.23
CA ALA A 84 7.52 -36.69 6.30
C ALA A 84 7.39 -35.78 5.07
N GLY A 85 7.31 -36.35 3.87
CA GLY A 85 7.13 -35.61 2.63
C GLY A 85 5.83 -34.79 2.61
N ALA A 86 4.73 -35.36 3.09
CA ALA A 86 3.44 -34.66 3.22
C ALA A 86 3.54 -33.46 4.17
N PHE A 87 4.15 -33.65 5.34
CA PHE A 87 4.32 -32.60 6.33
C PHE A 87 5.23 -31.47 5.83
N PHE A 88 6.44 -31.81 5.36
CA PHE A 88 7.39 -30.83 4.84
C PHE A 88 6.89 -30.16 3.55
N GLY A 89 6.16 -30.89 2.70
CA GLY A 89 5.52 -30.34 1.51
C GLY A 89 4.49 -29.26 1.85
N GLY A 90 3.66 -29.49 2.88
CA GLY A 90 2.72 -28.48 3.37
C GLY A 90 3.40 -27.24 3.96
N ILE A 91 4.50 -27.42 4.69
CA ILE A 91 5.31 -26.30 5.22
C ILE A 91 5.95 -25.49 4.08
N LEU A 92 6.60 -26.17 3.14
CA LEU A 92 7.23 -25.54 1.98
C LEU A 92 6.23 -24.80 1.10
N ALA A 93 5.01 -25.34 0.94
CA ALA A 93 3.93 -24.66 0.23
C ALA A 93 3.42 -23.42 0.98
N GLY A 94 3.43 -23.43 2.32
CA GLY A 94 2.98 -22.30 3.14
C GLY A 94 3.97 -21.12 3.20
N LEU A 95 5.27 -21.40 3.20
CA LEU A 95 6.34 -20.40 3.36
C LEU A 95 6.27 -19.20 2.39
N PRO A 96 6.04 -19.38 1.07
CA PRO A 96 5.91 -18.27 0.14
C PRO A 96 4.82 -17.27 0.52
N TYR A 97 3.68 -17.75 1.05
CA TYR A 97 2.57 -16.88 1.44
C TYR A 97 2.91 -16.03 2.66
N PHE A 98 3.62 -16.59 3.64
CA PHE A 98 4.10 -15.83 4.79
C PHE A 98 5.17 -14.82 4.39
N ALA A 99 6.14 -15.21 3.55
CA ALA A 99 7.17 -14.29 3.05
C ALA A 99 6.55 -13.11 2.28
N LEU A 100 5.56 -13.37 1.41
CA LEU A 100 4.84 -12.31 0.69
C LEU A 100 4.07 -11.40 1.65
N SER A 101 3.49 -11.95 2.72
CA SER A 101 2.76 -11.18 3.72
C SER A 101 3.66 -10.20 4.49
N GLU A 102 4.91 -10.58 4.79
CA GLU A 102 5.90 -9.71 5.42
C GLU A 102 6.35 -8.58 4.48
N VAL A 103 6.54 -8.89 3.20
CA VAL A 103 6.88 -7.87 2.18
C VAL A 103 5.75 -6.84 2.05
N LEU A 104 4.49 -7.27 2.13
CA LEU A 104 3.34 -6.36 2.13
C LEU A 104 3.33 -5.40 3.33
N ILE A 105 3.74 -5.86 4.52
CA ILE A 105 3.89 -4.99 5.71
C ILE A 105 4.94 -3.91 5.45
N ILE A 106 6.09 -4.29 4.89
CA ILE A 106 7.17 -3.34 4.60
C ILE A 106 6.69 -2.29 3.59
N LEU A 107 5.97 -2.70 2.55
CA LEU A 107 5.40 -1.79 1.55
C LEU A 107 4.37 -0.83 2.16
N LEU A 108 3.47 -1.34 3.02
CA LEU A 108 2.54 -0.51 3.79
C LEU A 108 3.29 0.54 4.62
N HIS A 109 4.33 0.12 5.35
CA HIS A 109 5.07 1.03 6.24
C HIS A 109 5.86 2.10 5.47
N MET A 110 6.45 1.75 4.33
CA MET A 110 7.12 2.71 3.46
C MET A 110 6.14 3.71 2.85
N SER A 111 4.93 3.26 2.52
CA SER A 111 3.90 4.13 1.98
C SER A 111 3.38 5.16 3.00
N GLU A 112 3.12 4.74 4.23
CA GLU A 112 2.72 5.67 5.31
C GLU A 112 3.80 6.74 5.57
N LYS A 113 5.08 6.37 5.42
CA LYS A 113 6.18 7.32 5.52
C LYS A 113 6.20 8.32 4.36
N GLN A 114 5.89 7.88 3.14
CA GLN A 114 5.78 8.77 1.98
C GLN A 114 4.65 9.78 2.18
N ASP A 115 3.47 9.34 2.62
CA ASP A 115 2.33 10.24 2.85
C ASP A 115 2.65 11.30 3.91
N LYS A 116 3.34 10.93 4.99
CA LYS A 116 3.79 11.89 6.02
C LYS A 116 4.81 12.90 5.49
N MET A 117 5.74 12.47 4.62
CA MET A 117 6.72 13.36 4.01
C MET A 117 6.06 14.35 3.04
N ILE A 118 5.09 13.90 2.26
CA ILE A 118 4.33 14.74 1.34
C ILE A 118 3.53 15.78 2.13
N LEU A 119 2.83 15.38 3.19
CA LEU A 119 2.10 16.30 4.05
C LEU A 119 3.02 17.32 4.75
N ALA A 120 4.26 16.93 5.06
CA ALA A 120 5.26 17.83 5.62
C ALA A 120 5.77 18.83 4.59
N LEU A 121 6.00 18.40 3.35
CA LEU A 121 6.35 19.27 2.22
C LEU A 121 5.25 20.30 1.93
N GLU A 122 3.99 19.87 1.89
CA GLU A 122 2.84 20.78 1.72
C GLU A 122 2.80 21.85 2.81
N LYS A 123 3.05 21.49 4.08
CA LYS A 123 3.11 22.46 5.19
C LYS A 123 4.29 23.43 5.13
N ILE A 124 5.39 23.04 4.50
CA ILE A 124 6.55 23.93 4.28
C ILE A 124 6.21 24.92 3.17
N GLU A 125 5.56 24.45 2.10
CA GLU A 125 5.13 25.29 0.98
C GLU A 125 4.07 26.31 1.40
N GLU A 126 3.15 25.97 2.31
CA GLU A 126 2.17 26.91 2.88
C GLU A 126 2.80 28.03 3.73
N LYS A 127 4.05 27.88 4.17
CA LYS A 127 4.75 28.85 5.04
C LYS A 127 5.77 29.74 4.29
N GLY A 128 6.10 29.42 3.03
CA GLY A 128 6.94 30.26 2.15
C GLY A 128 6.15 31.32 1.41
#